data_AF-A0A849DCG9-F1
#
_entry.id   AF-A0A849DCG9-F1
#
_cell.length_a   1.000
_cell.length_b   1.000
_cell.length_c   1.000
_cell.angle_alpha   90.00
_cell.angle_beta   90.00
_cell.angle_gamma   90.00
#
_symmetry.space_group_name_H-M   'P 1'
#
loop_
_entity.id
_entity.type
_entity.pdbx_description
1 polymer ?
#
loop_
_entity_poly.entity_id
_entity_poly.type
_entity_poly.pdbx_seq_one_letter_code
_entity_poly.pdbx_strand_id
1 'polypeptide(L)'
;GVHDPIEGHDGGMKKLKNVNIGVLEAECRALIEPFMIWQKRSFVLFKLAQTVNGRIGGGYLSSKASLTHVHQLREVCDVLLIGGNTVREDRPTLDCRFIEAKAPAVKIYSKEDNFDRSIPLFSVENRDVKIVNSLEFLEKPSFVLVEGGEGMLKALEEKIDWMLIYQTPKLSTNNLTYNTTMNLHFLHHTKKDIDLMIWSKQIGH
;
A
#
# COMPACT_ATOMS: atom_id res chain seq x y z
N GLY A 1 23.68 -4.54 -10.12
CA GLY A 1 22.42 -3.80 -10.19
C GLY A 1 22.21 -3.25 -11.57
N VAL A 2 21.21 -2.39 -11.72
CA VAL A 2 20.84 -1.75 -13.00
C VAL A 2 21.64 -0.48 -13.26
N HIS A 3 21.63 -0.04 -14.53
CA HIS A 3 22.02 1.33 -14.87
C HIS A 3 21.04 2.35 -14.28
N ASP A 4 21.49 3.61 -14.16
CA ASP A 4 20.59 4.71 -13.83
C ASP A 4 19.43 4.73 -14.86
N PRO A 5 18.18 4.60 -14.41
CA PRO A 5 17.05 4.51 -15.33
C PRO A 5 16.62 5.89 -15.86
N ILE A 6 17.18 6.98 -15.34
CA ILE A 6 16.89 8.34 -15.78
C ILE A 6 17.87 8.73 -16.89
N GLU A 7 17.30 9.11 -18.03
CA GLU A 7 18.07 9.53 -19.19
C GLU A 7 18.98 10.73 -18.85
N GLY A 8 20.27 10.60 -19.14
CA GLY A 8 21.28 11.63 -18.87
C GLY A 8 21.92 11.59 -17.47
N HIS A 9 21.46 10.72 -16.56
CA HIS A 9 21.99 10.62 -15.19
C HIS A 9 22.99 9.46 -14.99
N ASP A 10 23.37 8.75 -16.05
CA ASP A 10 24.28 7.59 -16.04
C ASP A 10 25.78 7.94 -15.86
N GLY A 11 26.12 9.22 -15.68
CA GLY A 11 27.49 9.73 -15.70
C GLY A 11 28.41 9.17 -14.61
N GLY A 12 27.86 8.68 -13.50
CA GLY A 12 28.63 8.03 -12.43
C GLY A 12 29.35 6.77 -12.90
N MET A 13 28.69 5.94 -13.72
CA MET A 13 29.26 4.70 -14.23
C MET A 13 30.46 4.93 -15.14
N LYS A 14 30.42 6.00 -15.95
CA LYS A 14 31.49 6.37 -16.89
C LYS A 14 32.80 6.75 -16.18
N LYS A 15 32.77 7.03 -14.87
CA LYS A 15 33.96 7.39 -14.07
C LYS A 15 34.73 6.18 -13.54
N LEU A 16 34.15 4.98 -13.57
CA LEU A 16 34.76 3.78 -12.99
C LEU A 16 35.35 2.90 -14.10
N LYS A 17 36.49 2.25 -13.81
CA LYS A 17 37.11 1.23 -14.69
C LYS A 17 36.89 -0.16 -14.09
N ASN A 18 36.70 -1.17 -14.93
CA ASN A 18 36.57 -2.59 -14.55
C ASN A 18 35.40 -2.88 -13.57
N VAL A 19 34.18 -2.44 -13.90
CA VAL A 19 32.97 -2.67 -13.08
C VAL A 19 32.11 -3.78 -13.67
N ASN A 20 31.60 -4.67 -12.81
CA ASN A 20 30.58 -5.64 -13.17
C ASN A 20 29.17 -5.06 -12.95
N ILE A 21 28.37 -5.04 -14.01
CA ILE A 21 26.97 -4.58 -14.00
C ILE A 21 26.05 -5.80 -14.15
N GLY A 22 24.79 -5.70 -13.72
CA GLY A 22 23.81 -6.78 -13.87
C GLY A 22 23.77 -7.77 -12.70
N VAL A 23 24.60 -7.60 -11.67
CA VAL A 23 24.50 -8.40 -10.44
C VAL A 23 23.13 -8.16 -9.78
N LEU A 24 22.34 -9.22 -9.61
CA LEU A 24 20.95 -9.17 -9.09
C LEU A 24 20.08 -8.16 -9.85
N GLU A 25 20.18 -8.13 -11.17
CA GLU A 25 19.48 -7.14 -11.98
C GLU A 25 17.95 -7.21 -11.82
N ALA A 26 17.38 -8.42 -11.77
CA ALA A 26 15.94 -8.61 -11.63
C ALA A 26 15.42 -8.04 -10.30
N GLU A 27 16.11 -8.33 -9.21
CA GLU A 27 15.79 -7.81 -7.87
C GLU A 27 15.99 -6.30 -7.79
N CYS A 28 17.05 -5.76 -8.43
CA CYS A 28 17.25 -4.31 -8.52
C CYS A 28 16.13 -3.64 -9.32
N ARG A 29 15.67 -4.25 -10.43
CA ARG A 29 14.55 -3.75 -11.23
C ARG A 29 13.25 -3.75 -10.42
N ALA A 30 12.99 -4.83 -9.70
CA ALA A 30 11.84 -4.89 -8.78
C ALA A 30 11.94 -3.80 -7.71
N LEU A 31 13.10 -3.61 -7.08
CA LEU A 31 13.30 -2.62 -6.02
C LEU A 31 12.97 -1.19 -6.47
N ILE A 32 13.34 -0.81 -7.70
CA ILE A 32 13.12 0.56 -8.21
C ILE A 32 11.82 0.73 -9.00
N GLU A 33 11.08 -0.35 -9.27
CA GLU A 33 9.83 -0.30 -10.03
C GLU A 33 8.82 0.71 -9.46
N PRO A 34 8.58 0.80 -8.14
CA PRO A 34 7.72 1.83 -7.55
C PRO A 34 8.12 3.25 -7.95
N PHE A 35 9.42 3.55 -7.96
CA PHE A 35 9.94 4.85 -8.38
C PHE A 35 9.71 5.09 -9.88
N MET A 36 9.94 4.08 -10.72
CA MET A 36 9.72 4.18 -12.17
C MET A 36 8.25 4.40 -12.53
N ILE A 37 7.33 3.81 -11.77
CA ILE A 37 5.90 4.05 -11.91
C ILE A 37 5.55 5.47 -11.44
N TRP A 38 6.04 5.85 -10.25
CA TRP A 38 5.84 7.15 -9.63
C TRP A 38 6.22 8.32 -10.57
N GLN A 39 7.29 8.19 -11.35
CA GLN A 39 7.71 9.21 -12.33
C GLN A 39 6.64 9.56 -13.37
N LYS A 40 5.67 8.66 -13.63
CA LYS A 40 4.67 8.79 -14.71
C LYS A 40 3.27 8.97 -14.18
N ARG A 41 2.91 8.23 -13.13
CA ARG A 41 1.59 8.18 -12.52
C ARG A 41 1.72 7.77 -11.06
N SER A 42 0.61 7.52 -10.38
CA SER A 42 0.66 7.04 -9.01
C SER A 42 1.19 5.61 -8.95
N PHE A 43 2.12 5.32 -8.04
CA PHE A 43 2.40 3.95 -7.62
C PHE A 43 1.38 3.53 -6.56
N VAL A 44 0.64 2.46 -6.83
CA VAL A 44 -0.48 2.01 -5.98
C VAL A 44 -0.09 0.72 -5.26
N LEU A 45 0.08 0.84 -3.94
CA LEU A 45 0.32 -0.30 -3.06
C LEU A 45 -0.96 -0.68 -2.31
N PHE A 46 -1.51 -1.85 -2.57
CA PHE A 46 -2.65 -2.38 -1.84
C PHE A 46 -2.19 -3.19 -0.62
N LYS A 47 -2.49 -2.70 0.59
CA LYS A 47 -2.13 -3.40 1.83
C LYS A 47 -3.30 -4.24 2.35
N LEU A 48 -3.01 -5.50 2.65
CA LEU A 48 -3.91 -6.48 3.24
C LEU A 48 -3.35 -7.03 4.56
N ALA A 49 -4.23 -7.36 5.50
CA ALA A 49 -3.90 -8.14 6.68
C ALA A 49 -4.95 -9.25 6.85
N GLN A 50 -4.50 -10.49 7.03
CA GLN A 50 -5.38 -11.65 7.13
C GLN A 50 -4.81 -12.75 8.03
N THR A 51 -5.67 -13.65 8.48
CA THR A 51 -5.30 -14.89 9.16
C THR A 51 -4.73 -15.92 8.18
N VAL A 52 -4.14 -17.02 8.68
CA VAL A 52 -3.57 -18.10 7.85
C VAL A 52 -4.60 -18.64 6.85
N ASN A 53 -5.86 -18.76 7.27
CA ASN A 53 -6.98 -19.21 6.45
C ASN A 53 -7.70 -18.08 5.69
N GLY A 54 -7.06 -16.93 5.48
CA GLY A 54 -7.53 -15.86 4.60
C GLY A 54 -8.70 -15.04 5.14
N ARG A 55 -8.91 -14.97 6.46
CA ARG A 55 -10.00 -14.19 7.06
C ARG A 55 -9.53 -12.80 7.46
N ILE A 56 -10.43 -11.83 7.33
CA ILE A 56 -10.18 -10.41 7.60
C ILE A 56 -11.14 -9.86 8.66
N GLY A 57 -10.90 -8.63 9.13
CA GLY A 57 -11.72 -7.98 10.15
C GLY A 57 -11.54 -8.58 11.56
N GLY A 58 -12.45 -8.25 12.47
CA GLY A 58 -12.36 -8.68 13.88
C GLY A 58 -11.32 -7.90 14.71
N GLY A 59 -11.01 -6.66 14.30
CA GLY A 59 -10.03 -5.80 14.96
C GLY A 59 -8.61 -5.98 14.42
N TYR A 60 -7.61 -5.66 15.24
CA TYR A 60 -6.20 -5.75 14.84
C TYR A 60 -5.74 -7.21 14.72
N LEU A 61 -5.57 -7.67 13.48
CA LEU A 61 -5.07 -9.02 13.19
C LEU A 61 -3.56 -9.13 13.37
N SER A 62 -2.82 -8.19 12.77
CA SER A 62 -1.36 -8.19 12.69
C SER A 62 -0.67 -7.88 14.02
N SER A 63 0.60 -8.27 14.13
CA SER A 63 1.51 -7.94 15.23
C SER A 63 1.78 -6.43 15.34
N LYS A 64 2.29 -6.01 16.50
CA LYS A 64 2.74 -4.63 16.72
C LYS A 64 3.84 -4.22 15.73
N ALA A 65 4.74 -5.13 15.36
CA ALA A 65 5.81 -4.86 14.40
C ALA A 65 5.26 -4.57 12.99
N SER A 66 4.25 -5.32 12.57
CA SER A 66 3.55 -5.09 11.30
C SER A 66 2.72 -3.80 11.31
N LEU A 67 2.04 -3.49 12.43
CA LEU A 67 1.33 -2.22 12.60
C LEU A 67 2.28 -1.03 12.54
N THR A 68 3.44 -1.13 13.19
CA THR A 68 4.50 -0.11 13.13
C THR A 68 4.97 0.08 11.68
N HIS A 69 5.16 -1.00 10.93
CA HIS A 69 5.57 -0.92 9.52
C HIS A 69 4.52 -0.25 8.62
N VAL A 70 3.23 -0.55 8.80
CA VAL A 70 2.16 0.17 8.08
C VAL A 70 2.17 1.66 8.41
N HIS A 71 2.44 2.03 9.67
CA HIS A 71 2.55 3.44 10.05
C HIS A 71 3.76 4.14 9.41
N GLN A 72 4.88 3.42 9.21
CA GLN A 72 6.01 3.94 8.41
C GLN A 72 5.62 4.15 6.95
N LEU A 73 4.84 3.23 6.37
CA LEU A 73 4.32 3.41 5.00
C LEU A 73 3.34 4.57 4.89
N ARG A 74 2.51 4.81 5.92
CA ARG A 74 1.61 5.98 5.99
C ARG A 74 2.37 7.30 6.09
N GLU A 75 3.51 7.34 6.77
CA GLU A 75 4.32 8.57 6.86
C GLU A 75 4.87 8.97 5.49
N VAL A 76 5.31 8.00 4.69
CA VAL A 76 6.00 8.26 3.42
C VAL A 76 5.07 8.27 2.20
N CYS A 77 3.80 7.87 2.34
CA CYS A 77 2.85 7.95 1.25
C CYS A 77 2.32 9.38 1.06
N ASP A 78 2.08 9.76 -0.19
CA ASP A 78 1.46 11.04 -0.52
C ASP A 78 -0.03 11.02 -0.18
N VAL A 79 -0.68 9.87 -0.41
CA VAL A 79 -2.11 9.66 -0.19
C VAL A 79 -2.36 8.29 0.43
N LEU A 80 -3.14 8.26 1.50
CA LEU A 80 -3.81 7.07 2.00
C LEU A 80 -5.23 7.01 1.42
N LEU A 81 -5.50 6.01 0.58
CA LEU A 81 -6.79 5.78 -0.04
C LEU A 81 -7.57 4.69 0.71
N ILE A 82 -8.82 5.01 1.07
CA ILE A 82 -9.74 4.09 1.74
C ILE A 82 -11.12 4.12 1.08
N GLY A 83 -11.92 3.08 1.32
CA GLY A 83 -13.32 3.04 0.88
C GLY A 83 -14.24 3.72 1.86
N GLY A 84 -15.33 4.32 1.38
CA GLY A 84 -16.34 4.91 2.26
C GLY A 84 -16.90 3.93 3.31
N ASN A 85 -17.00 2.63 2.98
CA ASN A 85 -17.47 1.63 3.94
C ASN A 85 -16.55 1.48 5.16
N THR A 86 -15.23 1.54 4.96
CA THR A 86 -14.23 1.53 6.05
C THR A 86 -14.46 2.70 7.00
N VAL A 87 -14.81 3.88 6.49
CA VAL A 87 -15.13 5.03 7.35
C VAL A 87 -16.37 4.78 8.19
N ARG A 88 -17.44 4.24 7.58
CA ARG A 88 -18.74 4.02 8.25
C ARG A 88 -18.66 2.93 9.32
N GLU A 89 -18.02 1.81 9.00
CA GLU A 89 -17.99 0.62 9.86
C GLU A 89 -16.86 0.69 10.89
N ASP A 90 -15.65 1.04 10.46
CA ASP A 90 -14.45 0.91 11.33
C ASP A 90 -14.16 2.19 12.12
N ARG A 91 -14.79 3.32 11.75
CA ARG A 91 -14.61 4.66 12.36
C ARG A 91 -13.13 4.96 12.69
N PRO A 92 -12.20 4.86 11.71
CA PRO A 92 -10.77 4.81 11.98
C PRO A 92 -10.17 6.20 12.25
N THR A 93 -8.95 6.26 12.77
CA THR A 93 -8.14 7.50 12.86
C THR A 93 -7.19 7.67 11.67
N LEU A 94 -6.61 6.56 11.19
CA LEU A 94 -5.64 6.48 10.09
C LEU A 94 -4.44 7.44 10.24
N ASP A 95 -3.84 7.47 11.42
CA ASP A 95 -2.69 8.28 11.77
C ASP A 95 -1.38 7.45 11.79
N CYS A 96 -0.28 8.10 12.19
CA CYS A 96 1.05 7.50 12.33
C CYS A 96 1.44 7.31 13.81
N ARG A 97 0.48 7.08 14.72
CA ARG A 97 0.69 7.07 16.19
C ARG A 97 1.77 6.11 16.72
N PHE A 98 2.08 5.02 16.02
CA PHE A 98 3.08 4.04 16.46
C PHE A 98 4.53 4.45 16.18
N ILE A 99 4.75 5.55 15.45
CA ILE A 99 6.08 6.06 15.12
C ILE A 99 6.21 7.57 15.35
N GLU A 100 5.20 8.20 15.95
CA GLU A 100 5.20 9.64 16.27
C GLU A 100 5.49 10.54 15.05
N ALA A 101 5.00 10.15 13.87
CA ALA A 101 5.21 10.85 12.61
C ALA A 101 3.97 11.61 12.13
N LYS A 102 4.15 12.42 11.08
CA LYS A 102 3.07 13.14 10.40
C LYS A 102 2.07 12.16 9.77
N ALA A 103 0.78 12.45 9.92
CA ALA A 103 -0.28 11.67 9.27
C ALA A 103 -0.36 11.98 7.76
N PRO A 104 -0.66 10.97 6.90
CA PRO A 104 -0.80 11.16 5.47
C PRO A 104 -2.05 11.97 5.13
N ALA A 105 -2.11 12.58 3.94
CA ALA A 105 -3.38 13.02 3.37
C ALA A 105 -4.28 11.80 3.12
N VAL A 106 -5.59 11.94 3.34
CA VAL A 106 -6.55 10.85 3.15
C VAL A 106 -7.50 11.18 2.00
N LYS A 107 -7.68 10.21 1.10
CA LYS A 107 -8.78 10.22 0.13
C LYS A 107 -9.77 9.11 0.46
N ILE A 108 -11.04 9.48 0.56
CA ILE A 108 -12.15 8.55 0.80
C ILE A 108 -12.85 8.34 -0.54
N TYR A 109 -12.75 7.14 -1.11
CA TYR A 109 -13.47 6.80 -2.33
C TYR A 109 -14.93 6.49 -2.00
N SER A 110 -15.83 7.40 -2.40
CA SER A 110 -17.26 7.28 -2.18
C SER A 110 -18.06 8.10 -3.17
N LYS A 111 -19.28 7.66 -3.48
CA LYS A 111 -20.21 8.41 -4.34
C LYS A 111 -20.78 9.64 -3.64
N GLU A 112 -20.88 9.60 -2.32
CA GLU A 112 -21.55 10.61 -1.51
C GLU A 112 -20.69 11.01 -0.31
N ASP A 113 -20.72 12.28 0.05
CA ASP A 113 -20.08 12.82 1.25
C ASP A 113 -21.08 12.88 2.42
N ASN A 114 -21.53 11.71 2.86
CA ASN A 114 -22.39 11.56 4.02
C ASN A 114 -21.66 10.77 5.11
N PHE A 115 -20.65 11.37 5.73
CA PHE A 115 -19.88 10.75 6.81
C PHE A 115 -20.06 11.51 8.12
N ASP A 116 -20.14 10.75 9.22
CA ASP A 116 -20.13 11.29 10.57
C ASP A 116 -18.78 12.00 10.84
N ARG A 117 -18.81 13.32 10.96
CA ARG A 117 -17.61 14.14 11.20
C ARG A 117 -17.02 14.01 12.60
N SER A 118 -17.69 13.31 13.52
CA SER A 118 -17.12 12.98 14.84
C SER A 118 -16.12 11.83 14.79
N ILE A 119 -16.02 11.11 13.65
CA ILE A 119 -15.05 10.03 13.49
C ILE A 119 -13.62 10.58 13.62
N PRO A 120 -12.71 9.91 14.37
CA PRO A 120 -11.35 10.38 14.61
C PRO A 120 -10.54 10.72 13.34
N LEU A 121 -10.89 10.12 12.20
CA LEU A 121 -10.34 10.47 10.89
C LEU A 121 -10.44 11.99 10.60
N PHE A 122 -11.49 12.66 11.03
CA PHE A 122 -11.70 14.08 10.68
C PHE A 122 -11.06 15.05 11.67
N SER A 123 -10.56 14.57 12.81
CA SER A 123 -10.02 15.41 13.89
C SER A 123 -8.50 15.42 14.01
N VAL A 124 -7.78 14.71 13.12
CA VAL A 124 -6.31 14.77 13.08
C VAL A 124 -5.87 16.12 12.53
N GLU A 125 -5.14 16.88 13.34
CA GLU A 125 -4.65 18.22 13.00
C GLU A 125 -3.72 18.20 11.79
N ASN A 126 -3.74 19.28 11.00
CA ASN A 126 -2.83 19.53 9.88
C ASN A 126 -2.82 18.43 8.78
N ARG A 127 -3.93 17.68 8.66
CA ARG A 127 -4.15 16.69 7.59
C ARG A 127 -5.23 17.14 6.61
N ASP A 128 -4.99 16.89 5.32
CA ASP A 128 -6.00 17.00 4.27
C ASP A 128 -6.85 15.72 4.20
N VAL A 129 -8.18 15.85 4.19
CA VAL A 129 -9.12 14.74 4.00
C VAL A 129 -10.10 15.12 2.89
N LYS A 130 -10.12 14.33 1.81
CA LYS A 130 -10.96 14.58 0.63
C LYS A 130 -11.84 13.39 0.31
N ILE A 131 -13.10 13.66 0.00
CA ILE A 131 -14.02 12.66 -0.56
C ILE A 131 -13.90 12.75 -2.09
N VAL A 132 -13.69 11.61 -2.74
CA VAL A 132 -13.53 11.51 -4.19
C VAL A 132 -14.45 10.42 -4.74
N ASN A 133 -15.08 10.68 -5.87
CA ASN A 133 -15.95 9.73 -6.57
C ASN A 133 -15.33 9.19 -7.87
N SER A 134 -14.11 9.63 -8.21
CA SER A 134 -13.31 9.14 -9.33
C SER A 134 -11.88 8.85 -8.87
N LEU A 135 -11.16 8.04 -9.66
CA LEU A 135 -9.78 7.65 -9.40
C LEU A 135 -8.78 8.36 -10.34
N GLU A 136 -9.20 9.42 -11.03
CA GLU A 136 -8.36 10.17 -12.00
C GLU A 136 -7.08 10.76 -11.40
N PHE A 137 -7.06 10.97 -10.08
CA PHE A 137 -5.85 11.44 -9.41
C PHE A 137 -4.70 10.44 -9.47
N LEU A 138 -4.98 9.15 -9.76
CA LEU A 138 -3.97 8.13 -9.93
C LEU A 138 -3.12 8.34 -11.19
N GLU A 139 -3.56 9.19 -12.12
CA GLU A 139 -2.79 9.54 -13.33
C GLU A 139 -1.66 10.54 -13.05
N LYS A 140 -1.53 11.03 -11.82
CA LYS A 140 -0.47 11.97 -11.42
C LYS A 140 0.59 11.25 -10.57
N PRO A 141 1.88 11.62 -10.70
CA PRO A 141 2.96 11.17 -9.83
C PRO A 141 2.61 11.28 -8.35
N SER A 142 2.44 10.13 -7.66
CA SER A 142 2.28 10.07 -6.21
C SER A 142 2.44 8.63 -5.68
N PHE A 143 2.83 8.46 -4.42
CA PHE A 143 2.74 7.17 -3.75
C PHE A 143 1.39 7.05 -3.04
N VAL A 144 0.56 6.11 -3.52
CA VAL A 144 -0.75 5.83 -2.96
C VAL A 144 -0.71 4.51 -2.20
N LEU A 145 -0.89 4.60 -0.89
CA LEU A 145 -1.13 3.44 -0.03
C LEU A 145 -2.65 3.21 0.04
N VAL A 146 -3.09 1.99 -0.22
CA VAL A 146 -4.50 1.61 -0.14
C VAL A 146 -4.71 0.70 1.05
N GLU A 147 -5.62 1.07 1.94
CA GLU A 147 -6.14 0.22 3.01
C GLU A 147 -7.64 0.06 2.81
N GLY A 148 -8.07 -1.12 2.36
CA GLY A 148 -9.48 -1.34 2.04
C GLY A 148 -9.89 -2.80 2.02
N GLY A 149 -11.21 -3.00 2.08
CA GLY A 149 -11.84 -4.32 1.93
C GLY A 149 -12.05 -4.74 0.47
N GLU A 150 -12.84 -5.79 0.28
CA GLU A 150 -13.18 -6.37 -1.02
C GLU A 150 -13.67 -5.34 -2.05
N GLY A 151 -14.55 -4.43 -1.67
CA GLY A 151 -15.09 -3.42 -2.58
C GLY A 151 -14.02 -2.47 -3.15
N MET A 152 -13.02 -2.11 -2.35
CA MET A 152 -11.91 -1.28 -2.82
C MET A 152 -10.97 -2.08 -3.73
N LEU A 153 -10.73 -3.35 -3.39
CA LEU A 153 -9.92 -4.26 -4.19
C LEU A 153 -10.50 -4.41 -5.61
N LYS A 154 -11.82 -4.62 -5.72
CA LYS A 154 -12.53 -4.66 -7.00
C LYS A 154 -12.54 -3.32 -7.75
N ALA A 155 -12.65 -2.21 -7.03
CA ALA A 155 -12.68 -0.88 -7.66
C ALA A 155 -11.32 -0.49 -8.27
N LEU A 156 -10.23 -0.96 -7.68
CA LEU A 156 -8.88 -0.65 -8.14
C LEU A 156 -8.36 -1.68 -9.15
N GLU A 157 -8.59 -2.98 -8.94
CA GLU A 157 -8.18 -4.12 -9.78
C GLU A 157 -6.98 -3.84 -10.72
N GLU A 158 -7.20 -3.40 -11.96
CA GLU A 158 -6.13 -3.13 -12.95
C GLU A 158 -5.17 -1.98 -12.59
N LYS A 159 -5.46 -1.21 -11.55
CA LYS A 159 -4.69 -0.04 -11.08
C LYS A 159 -3.76 -0.37 -9.92
N ILE A 160 -3.85 -1.58 -9.37
CA ILE A 160 -2.96 -2.01 -8.29
C ILE A 160 -1.65 -2.47 -8.93
N ASP A 161 -0.55 -1.87 -8.51
CA ASP A 161 0.77 -2.30 -8.95
C ASP A 161 1.23 -3.47 -8.10
N TRP A 162 1.30 -3.21 -6.79
CA TRP A 162 1.85 -4.11 -5.80
C TRP A 162 0.86 -4.37 -4.68
N MET A 163 0.99 -5.53 -4.07
CA MET A 163 0.28 -5.91 -2.86
C MET A 163 1.26 -6.18 -1.73
N LEU A 164 0.92 -5.67 -0.55
CA LEU A 164 1.57 -5.99 0.71
C LEU A 164 0.62 -6.79 1.58
N ILE A 165 0.89 -8.07 1.77
CA ILE A 165 0.04 -8.99 2.53
C ILE A 165 0.74 -9.33 3.85
N TYR A 166 0.09 -9.01 4.96
CA TYR A 166 0.45 -9.52 6.28
C TYR A 166 -0.39 -10.76 6.60
N GLN A 167 0.27 -11.92 6.60
CA GLN A 167 -0.32 -13.19 7.03
C GLN A 167 0.00 -13.42 8.51
N THR A 168 -1.01 -13.31 9.37
CA THR A 168 -0.84 -13.54 10.81
C THR A 168 -1.09 -15.02 11.15
N PRO A 169 -0.32 -15.64 12.07
CA PRO A 169 -0.41 -17.07 12.41
C PRO A 169 -1.63 -17.37 13.31
N LYS A 170 -2.81 -16.94 12.89
CA LYS A 170 -4.09 -17.18 13.55
C LYS A 170 -5.01 -17.93 12.59
N LEU A 171 -6.00 -18.64 13.14
CA LEU A 171 -7.18 -19.08 12.42
C LEU A 171 -8.37 -18.29 12.95
N SER A 172 -9.31 -17.96 12.08
CA SER A 172 -10.52 -17.23 12.46
C SER A 172 -11.74 -17.86 11.81
N THR A 173 -12.86 -17.79 12.53
CA THR A 173 -14.21 -18.13 12.06
C THR A 173 -14.91 -16.93 11.42
N ASN A 174 -14.28 -15.76 11.35
CA ASN A 174 -14.85 -14.60 10.67
C ASN A 174 -15.12 -14.94 9.20
N ASN A 175 -16.30 -14.58 8.72
CA ASN A 175 -16.74 -14.89 7.37
C ASN A 175 -16.20 -13.91 6.32
N LEU A 176 -15.72 -12.73 6.74
CA LEU A 176 -15.16 -11.74 5.84
C LEU A 176 -13.85 -12.26 5.21
N THR A 177 -13.76 -12.10 3.89
CA THR A 177 -12.63 -12.47 3.04
C THR A 177 -12.62 -11.56 1.80
N TYR A 178 -11.61 -11.70 0.94
CA TYR A 178 -11.59 -11.08 -0.39
C TYR A 178 -12.11 -12.08 -1.42
N ASN A 179 -13.34 -11.90 -1.91
CA ASN A 179 -13.87 -12.71 -3.00
C ASN A 179 -13.42 -12.12 -4.36
N THR A 180 -12.18 -12.41 -4.73
CA THR A 180 -11.57 -11.99 -6.00
C THR A 180 -10.63 -13.07 -6.54
N THR A 181 -10.28 -12.95 -7.81
CA THR A 181 -9.27 -13.77 -8.49
C THR A 181 -8.17 -12.84 -8.97
N MET A 182 -6.92 -13.13 -8.63
CA MET A 182 -5.79 -12.32 -9.06
C MET A 182 -4.53 -13.17 -9.13
N ASN A 183 -3.76 -13.04 -10.20
CA ASN A 183 -2.45 -13.66 -10.30
C ASN A 183 -1.39 -12.74 -9.69
N LEU A 184 -0.63 -13.29 -8.76
CA LEU A 184 0.41 -12.59 -8.02
C LEU A 184 1.77 -13.22 -8.31
N HIS A 185 2.76 -12.37 -8.54
CA HIS A 185 4.17 -12.76 -8.56
C HIS A 185 4.84 -12.31 -7.27
N PHE A 186 5.41 -13.23 -6.50
CA PHE A 186 6.11 -12.88 -5.27
C PHE A 186 7.43 -12.19 -5.56
N LEU A 187 7.58 -10.98 -5.03
CA LEU A 187 8.80 -10.18 -5.12
C LEU A 187 9.72 -10.43 -3.93
N HIS A 188 9.14 -10.47 -2.72
CA HIS A 188 9.88 -10.67 -1.49
C HIS A 188 8.95 -11.20 -0.40
N HIS A 189 9.47 -12.05 0.49
CA HIS A 189 8.75 -12.46 1.69
C HIS A 189 9.70 -12.55 2.87
N THR A 190 9.22 -12.15 4.04
CA THR A 190 10.02 -12.19 5.27
C THR A 190 9.14 -12.29 6.50
N LYS A 191 9.70 -12.82 7.59
CA LYS A 191 9.03 -12.84 8.88
C LYS A 191 9.17 -11.46 9.56
N LYS A 192 8.05 -10.87 9.97
CA LYS A 192 7.99 -9.62 10.74
C LYS A 192 7.33 -9.93 12.08
N ASP A 193 8.16 -10.10 13.11
CA ASP A 193 7.72 -10.63 14.42
C ASP A 193 6.98 -11.97 14.24
N ILE A 194 5.69 -12.07 14.54
CA ILE A 194 4.92 -13.30 14.34
C ILE A 194 4.28 -13.40 12.96
N ASP A 195 4.19 -12.30 12.20
CA ASP A 195 3.53 -12.29 10.89
C ASP A 195 4.50 -12.67 9.77
N LEU A 196 3.97 -13.27 8.70
CA LEU A 196 4.67 -13.35 7.43
C LEU A 196 4.25 -12.14 6.58
N MET A 197 5.23 -11.37 6.12
CA MET A 197 5.04 -10.22 5.23
C MET A 197 5.39 -10.66 3.81
N ILE A 198 4.46 -10.49 2.88
CA ILE A 198 4.58 -10.91 1.48
C ILE A 198 4.38 -9.68 0.60
N TRP A 199 5.39 -9.38 -0.21
CA TRP A 199 5.34 -8.38 -1.27
C TRP A 199 5.11 -9.08 -2.59
N SER A 200 4.06 -8.68 -3.29
CA SER A 200 3.65 -9.28 -4.55
C SER A 200 3.40 -8.22 -5.60
N LYS A 201 3.67 -8.55 -6.85
CA LYS A 201 3.24 -7.77 -8.02
C LYS A 201 1.99 -8.40 -8.62
N GLN A 202 1.01 -7.60 -9.02
CA GLN A 202 -0.11 -8.09 -9.81
C GLN A 202 0.33 -8.33 -11.26
N ILE A 203 0.02 -9.52 -11.79
CA ILE A 203 0.41 -9.94 -13.14
C ILE A 203 -0.80 -10.31 -14.02
N GLY A 204 -1.99 -9.81 -13.67
CA GLY A 204 -3.25 -10.03 -14.40
C GLY A 204 -4.19 -11.03 -13.73
N HIS A 205 -5.19 -11.48 -14.48
CA HIS A 205 -6.19 -12.49 -14.09
C HIS A 205 -5.99 -13.79 -14.86
#